data_AF-R9LJT4-F1
#
_entry.id   AF-R9LJT4-F1
#
_cell.length_a   1.000
_cell.length_b   1.000
_cell.length_c   1.000
_cell.angle_alpha   90.00
_cell.angle_beta   90.00
_cell.angle_gamma   90.00
#
_symmetry.space_group_name_H-M   'P 1'
#
loop_
_entity.id
_entity.type
_entity.pdbx_description
1 polymer ?
#
loop_
_entity_poly.entity_id
_entity_poly.type
_entity_poly.pdbx_seq_one_letter_code
_entity_poly.pdbx_strand_id
1 'polypeptide(L)'
;MVTDQVDLVQAKKLFCIFVARGFEPEEAAVRSGIPIDGDPARTACLLLGEYGLRRRIARLTKALAFCAPAARARSGLERLALGAGYGREEVQLADGADPLPPDLLFHLAEVKYPKGGGVELKFFDRLKALSLLAGLEGEGGEAESPLLDALSRSANALAGPKGEQGRED
;
A
#
# COMPACT_ATOMS: atom_id res chain seq x y z
N MET A 1 17.99 -12.48 36.64
CA MET A 1 17.92 -13.70 35.80
C MET A 1 16.49 -14.10 35.41
N VAL A 2 15.43 -13.70 36.14
CA VAL A 2 14.02 -13.97 35.76
C VAL A 2 13.49 -12.99 34.70
N THR A 3 13.94 -11.73 34.71
CA THR A 3 13.55 -10.68 33.76
C THR A 3 13.93 -11.02 32.32
N ASP A 4 15.15 -11.51 32.12
CA ASP A 4 15.75 -11.76 30.80
C ASP A 4 14.99 -12.85 30.00
N GLN A 5 14.48 -13.89 30.67
CA GLN A 5 13.66 -14.91 30.01
C GLN A 5 12.24 -14.44 29.70
N VAL A 6 11.64 -13.63 30.57
CA VAL A 6 10.30 -13.04 30.35
C VAL A 6 10.36 -12.08 29.16
N ASP A 7 11.44 -11.31 29.04
CA ASP A 7 11.67 -10.38 27.94
C ASP A 7 11.86 -11.11 26.61
N LEU A 8 12.64 -12.21 26.58
CA LEU A 8 12.82 -13.01 25.37
C LEU A 8 11.52 -13.70 24.90
N VAL A 9 10.70 -14.20 25.83
CA VAL A 9 9.41 -14.81 25.48
C VAL A 9 8.48 -13.76 24.86
N GLN A 10 8.47 -12.54 25.39
CA GLN A 10 7.66 -11.46 24.85
C GLN A 10 8.18 -10.99 23.48
N ALA A 11 9.51 -10.88 23.33
CA ALA A 11 10.15 -10.57 22.06
C ALA A 11 9.81 -11.61 20.98
N LYS A 12 9.84 -12.92 21.29
CA LYS A 12 9.40 -13.97 20.37
C LYS A 12 7.92 -13.86 19.96
N LYS A 13 7.04 -13.41 20.86
CA LYS A 13 5.63 -13.14 20.51
C LYS A 13 5.52 -11.96 19.54
N LEU A 14 6.28 -10.89 19.77
CA LEU A 14 6.33 -9.73 18.89
C LEU A 14 6.88 -10.10 17.50
N PHE A 15 7.95 -10.90 17.45
CA PHE A 15 8.48 -11.46 16.21
C PHE A 15 7.38 -12.16 15.40
N CYS A 16 6.62 -13.07 16.04
CA CYS A 16 5.52 -13.76 15.37
C CYS A 16 4.44 -12.81 14.82
N ILE A 17 4.14 -11.72 15.54
CA ILE A 17 3.17 -10.71 15.10
C ILE A 17 3.70 -9.94 13.91
N PHE A 18 4.97 -9.51 13.94
CA PHE A 18 5.59 -8.79 12.82
C PHE A 18 5.66 -9.65 11.56
N VAL A 19 6.13 -10.89 11.66
CA VAL A 19 6.13 -11.81 10.50
C VAL A 19 4.71 -12.06 10.00
N ALA A 20 3.72 -12.28 10.89
CA ALA A 20 2.33 -12.45 10.49
C ALA A 20 1.71 -11.20 9.83
N ARG A 21 2.23 -10.02 10.16
CA ARG A 21 1.90 -8.74 9.52
C ARG A 21 2.65 -8.50 8.21
N GLY A 22 3.48 -9.46 7.80
CA GLY A 22 4.24 -9.53 6.56
C GLY A 22 5.50 -8.66 6.52
N PHE A 23 6.09 -8.35 7.67
CA PHE A 23 7.46 -7.86 7.72
C PHE A 23 8.44 -8.98 7.35
N GLU A 24 9.55 -8.62 6.71
CA GLU A 24 10.64 -9.56 6.44
C GLU A 24 11.15 -10.16 7.76
N PRO A 25 11.55 -11.44 7.79
CA PRO A 25 11.98 -12.09 9.03
C PRO A 25 13.15 -11.38 9.72
N GLU A 26 14.11 -10.82 8.98
CA GLU A 26 15.21 -10.05 9.56
C GLU A 26 14.72 -8.79 10.27
N GLU A 27 13.87 -8.01 9.59
CA GLU A 27 13.29 -6.79 10.15
C GLU A 27 12.42 -7.11 11.38
N ALA A 28 11.64 -8.19 11.31
CA ALA A 28 10.81 -8.65 12.41
C ALA A 28 11.65 -9.02 13.64
N ALA A 29 12.82 -9.66 13.45
CA ALA A 29 13.73 -10.00 14.53
C ALA A 29 14.27 -8.74 15.22
N VAL A 30 14.77 -7.78 14.45
CA VAL A 30 15.27 -6.50 14.96
C VAL A 30 14.19 -5.74 15.74
N ARG A 31 13.00 -5.59 15.13
CA ARG A 31 11.90 -4.80 15.72
C ARG A 31 11.25 -5.46 16.92
N SER A 32 11.39 -6.77 17.06
CA SER A 32 10.87 -7.51 18.21
C SER A 32 11.73 -7.37 19.47
N GLY A 33 12.92 -6.77 19.37
CA GLY A 33 13.83 -6.61 20.50
C GLY A 33 14.53 -7.91 20.91
N ILE A 34 14.55 -8.92 20.05
CA ILE A 34 15.34 -10.14 20.29
C ILE A 34 16.82 -9.77 20.23
N PRO A 35 17.66 -10.23 21.19
CA PRO A 35 19.10 -10.04 21.11
C PRO A 35 19.66 -10.66 19.83
N ILE A 36 20.34 -9.87 19.03
CA ILE A 36 20.98 -10.30 17.78
C ILE A 36 22.48 -10.38 18.03
N ASP A 37 23.02 -11.58 17.96
CA ASP A 37 24.47 -11.81 18.00
C ASP A 37 24.98 -11.97 16.56
N GLY A 38 25.36 -10.83 15.96
CA GLY A 38 25.82 -10.76 14.58
C GLY A 38 24.69 -10.52 13.57
N ASP A 39 24.43 -11.51 12.72
CA ASP A 39 23.57 -11.37 11.54
C ASP A 39 22.07 -11.57 11.87
N PRO A 40 21.20 -10.56 11.62
CA PRO A 40 19.74 -10.69 11.75
C PRO A 40 19.15 -11.85 10.94
N ALA A 41 19.70 -12.15 9.75
CA ALA A 41 19.20 -13.24 8.90
C ALA A 41 19.41 -14.61 9.54
N ARG A 42 20.59 -14.83 10.15
CA ARG A 42 20.87 -16.03 10.93
C ARG A 42 19.90 -16.18 12.11
N THR A 43 19.66 -15.09 12.84
CA THR A 43 18.75 -15.09 14.01
C THR A 43 17.31 -15.39 13.59
N ALA A 44 16.84 -14.77 12.51
CA ALA A 44 15.53 -15.02 11.94
C ALA A 44 15.38 -16.48 11.48
N CYS A 45 16.37 -17.04 10.78
CA CYS A 45 16.37 -18.45 10.37
C CYS A 45 16.24 -19.41 11.56
N LEU A 46 16.97 -19.16 12.65
CA LEU A 46 16.89 -19.97 13.87
C LEU A 46 15.49 -19.91 14.50
N LEU A 47 14.92 -18.71 14.62
CA LEU A 47 13.55 -18.52 15.14
C LEU A 47 12.50 -19.22 14.25
N LEU A 48 12.65 -19.13 12.93
CA LEU A 48 11.78 -19.84 11.99
C LEU A 48 11.99 -21.36 12.01
N GLY A 49 13.13 -21.86 12.49
CA GLY A 49 13.34 -23.28 12.75
C GLY A 49 12.42 -23.83 13.85
N GLU A 50 12.05 -23.00 14.83
CA GLU A 50 11.23 -23.42 15.97
C GLU A 50 9.79 -23.74 15.54
N TYR A 51 9.37 -25.00 15.68
CA TYR A 51 8.02 -25.46 15.31
C TYR A 51 6.91 -24.64 16.01
N GLY A 52 7.09 -24.33 17.29
CA GLY A 52 6.13 -23.54 18.06
C GLY A 52 5.90 -22.14 17.47
N LEU A 53 6.98 -21.49 17.02
CA LEU A 53 6.90 -20.16 16.40
C LEU A 53 6.28 -20.25 15.02
N ARG A 54 6.66 -21.21 14.18
CA ARG A 54 6.03 -21.41 12.86
C ARG A 54 4.53 -21.66 12.96
N ARG A 55 4.10 -22.52 13.88
CA ARG A 55 2.68 -22.80 14.13
C ARG A 55 1.94 -21.54 14.59
N ARG A 56 2.57 -20.73 15.45
CA ARG A 56 2.01 -19.46 15.93
C ARG A 56 1.91 -18.43 14.81
N ILE A 57 2.95 -18.28 13.99
CA ILE A 57 2.97 -17.41 12.80
C ILE A 57 1.83 -17.83 11.87
N ALA A 58 1.73 -19.10 11.48
CA ALA A 58 0.66 -19.57 10.60
C ALA A 58 -0.75 -19.28 11.13
N ARG A 59 -0.97 -19.43 12.45
CA ARG A 59 -2.24 -19.06 13.09
C ARG A 59 -2.49 -17.55 13.04
N LEU A 60 -1.48 -16.74 13.37
CA LEU A 60 -1.58 -15.29 13.37
C LEU A 60 -1.74 -14.72 11.96
N THR A 61 -1.06 -15.25 10.95
CA THR A 61 -1.21 -14.83 9.55
C THR A 61 -2.66 -14.98 9.10
N LYS A 62 -3.33 -16.08 9.47
CA LYS A 62 -4.76 -16.26 9.20
C LYS A 62 -5.62 -15.27 9.99
N ALA A 63 -5.38 -15.12 11.29
CA ALA A 63 -6.16 -14.24 12.16
C ALA A 63 -5.97 -12.73 11.84
N LEU A 64 -4.80 -12.37 11.30
CA LEU A 64 -4.40 -11.01 10.94
C LEU A 64 -4.37 -10.80 9.43
N ALA A 65 -5.08 -11.62 8.65
CA ALA A 65 -5.09 -11.50 7.19
C ALA A 65 -5.54 -10.10 6.72
N PHE A 66 -6.43 -9.45 7.47
CA PHE A 66 -6.82 -8.04 7.24
C PHE A 66 -5.66 -7.04 7.37
N CYS A 67 -4.58 -7.42 8.06
CA CYS A 67 -3.35 -6.67 8.22
C CYS A 67 -2.21 -7.19 7.34
N ALA A 68 -2.41 -8.20 6.49
CA ALA A 68 -1.37 -8.70 5.59
C ALA A 68 -0.91 -7.61 4.61
N PRO A 69 0.33 -7.64 4.09
CA PRO A 69 0.82 -6.64 3.15
C PRO A 69 -0.10 -6.46 1.94
N ALA A 70 -0.59 -7.56 1.35
CA ALA A 70 -1.54 -7.52 0.23
C ALA A 70 -2.85 -6.82 0.60
N ALA A 71 -3.41 -7.10 1.79
CA ALA A 71 -4.62 -6.44 2.27
C ALA A 71 -4.40 -4.93 2.53
N ARG A 72 -3.23 -4.55 3.06
CA ARG A 72 -2.86 -3.14 3.23
C ARG A 72 -2.62 -2.44 1.90
N ALA A 73 -1.95 -3.10 0.95
CA ALA A 73 -1.73 -2.59 -0.39
C ALA A 73 -3.06 -2.38 -1.12
N ARG A 74 -3.95 -3.38 -1.08
CA ARG A 74 -5.33 -3.27 -1.57
C ARG A 74 -6.06 -2.10 -0.93
N SER A 75 -6.06 -2.00 0.41
CA SER A 75 -6.73 -0.90 1.12
C SER A 75 -6.15 0.48 0.74
N GLY A 76 -4.84 0.59 0.57
CA GLY A 76 -4.19 1.82 0.13
C GLY A 76 -4.57 2.19 -1.30
N LEU A 77 -4.57 1.22 -2.22
CA LEU A 77 -4.99 1.41 -3.60
C LEU A 77 -6.48 1.74 -3.71
N GLU A 78 -7.35 1.09 -2.94
CA GLU A 78 -8.78 1.40 -2.85
C GLU A 78 -8.98 2.86 -2.42
N ARG A 79 -8.21 3.32 -1.43
CA ARG A 79 -8.25 4.72 -1.01
C ARG A 79 -7.72 5.67 -2.07
N LEU A 80 -6.67 5.32 -2.83
CA LEU A 80 -6.20 6.15 -3.94
C LEU A 80 -7.19 6.22 -5.11
N ALA A 81 -7.80 5.09 -5.46
CA ALA A 81 -8.67 4.92 -6.62
C ALA A 81 -10.11 5.40 -6.37
N LEU A 82 -10.68 5.01 -5.24
CA LEU A 82 -12.10 5.16 -4.89
C LEU A 82 -12.33 6.11 -3.71
N GLY A 83 -11.26 6.47 -3.00
CA GLY A 83 -11.34 7.44 -1.91
C GLY A 83 -11.95 8.71 -2.44
N ALA A 84 -13.04 9.12 -1.82
CA ALA A 84 -13.76 10.27 -2.29
C ALA A 84 -12.90 11.51 -2.05
N GLY A 85 -12.33 12.05 -3.13
CA GLY A 85 -11.90 13.43 -3.18
C GLY A 85 -13.13 14.34 -3.19
N TYR A 86 -14.10 14.13 -2.29
CA TYR A 86 -15.31 14.94 -2.21
C TYR A 86 -14.88 16.38 -1.99
N GLY A 87 -15.18 17.19 -3.01
CA GLY A 87 -15.38 18.63 -2.88
C GLY A 87 -14.12 19.45 -2.64
N ARG A 88 -13.17 19.47 -3.57
CA ARG A 88 -12.20 20.58 -3.63
C ARG A 88 -11.97 21.03 -5.05
N GLU A 89 -13.00 21.68 -5.60
CA GLU A 89 -12.86 22.55 -6.78
C GLU A 89 -11.97 23.76 -6.45
N GLU A 90 -11.74 24.05 -5.16
CA GLU A 90 -10.77 25.05 -4.71
C GLU A 90 -10.05 24.58 -3.43
N VAL A 91 -8.80 24.12 -3.53
CA VAL A 91 -7.89 24.21 -2.39
C VAL A 91 -7.38 25.65 -2.36
N GLN A 92 -8.05 26.52 -1.60
CA GLN A 92 -7.53 27.87 -1.35
C GLN A 92 -6.31 27.75 -0.44
N LEU A 93 -5.13 27.67 -1.04
CA LEU A 93 -3.86 27.92 -0.35
C LEU A 93 -3.76 29.44 -0.15
N ALA A 94 -4.34 29.94 0.93
CA ALA A 94 -4.15 31.34 1.31
C ALA A 94 -2.68 31.60 1.65
N ASP A 95 -2.15 32.76 1.28
CA ASP A 95 -0.85 33.24 1.74
C ASP A 95 -0.87 33.32 3.28
N GLY A 96 -0.15 32.41 3.95
CA GLY A 96 -0.20 32.19 5.40
C GLY A 96 -0.66 30.79 5.83
N ALA A 97 -1.10 29.96 4.88
CA ALA A 97 -1.30 28.50 4.89
C ALA A 97 -1.81 27.85 6.19
N ASP A 98 -3.13 27.68 6.29
CA ASP A 98 -3.67 26.54 7.05
C ASP A 98 -3.06 25.24 6.49
N PRO A 99 -2.70 24.27 7.36
CA PRO A 99 -2.14 23.01 6.92
C PRO A 99 -3.11 22.30 5.98
N LEU A 100 -2.55 21.70 4.93
CA LEU A 100 -3.29 20.87 3.99
C LEU A 100 -4.09 19.81 4.78
N PRO A 101 -5.36 19.54 4.42
CA PRO A 101 -6.14 18.57 5.17
C PRO A 101 -5.42 17.22 5.19
N PRO A 102 -5.43 16.52 6.33
CA PRO A 102 -4.81 15.20 6.43
C PRO A 102 -5.28 14.23 5.34
N ASP A 103 -6.56 14.33 4.95
CA ASP A 103 -7.15 13.49 3.90
C ASP A 103 -6.58 13.79 2.51
N LEU A 104 -6.19 15.03 2.24
CA LEU A 104 -5.59 15.42 0.96
C LEU A 104 -4.15 14.91 0.85
N LEU A 105 -3.42 14.85 1.96
CA LEU A 105 -2.03 14.33 2.00
C LEU A 105 -1.94 12.87 1.55
N PHE A 106 -2.98 12.07 1.76
CA PHE A 106 -2.99 10.67 1.33
C PHE A 106 -2.95 10.51 -0.19
N HIS A 107 -3.50 11.48 -0.93
CA HIS A 107 -3.56 11.43 -2.40
C HIS A 107 -2.33 12.04 -3.08
N LEU A 108 -1.40 12.61 -2.30
CA LEU A 108 -0.23 13.31 -2.82
C LEU A 108 1.01 12.41 -2.93
N ALA A 109 1.59 12.39 -4.12
CA ALA A 109 2.90 11.83 -4.39
C ALA A 109 4.03 12.81 -4.01
N GLU A 110 3.80 14.12 -4.14
CA GLU A 110 4.83 15.14 -3.91
C GLU A 110 4.21 16.51 -3.57
N VAL A 111 4.91 17.31 -2.77
CA VAL A 111 4.57 18.72 -2.47
C VAL A 111 5.84 19.56 -2.67
N LYS A 112 5.76 20.62 -3.49
CA LYS A 112 6.86 21.57 -3.70
C LYS A 112 6.46 23.00 -3.40
N TYR A 113 7.41 23.75 -2.86
CA TYR A 113 7.29 25.18 -2.54
C TYR A 113 8.32 25.96 -3.37
N PRO A 114 8.01 26.30 -4.63
CA PRO A 114 8.95 27.03 -5.49
C PRO A 114 9.26 28.44 -4.94
N LYS A 115 10.46 28.94 -5.24
CA LYS A 115 11.00 30.22 -4.72
C LYS A 115 10.19 31.45 -5.15
N GLY A 116 9.34 31.33 -6.16
CA GLY A 116 8.47 32.41 -6.67
C GLY A 116 7.12 32.53 -5.95
N GLY A 117 6.90 31.77 -4.88
CA GLY A 117 5.59 31.65 -4.23
C GLY A 117 4.73 30.55 -4.87
N GLY A 118 3.60 30.25 -4.22
CA GLY A 118 2.71 29.16 -4.60
C GLY A 118 3.15 27.77 -4.10
N VAL A 119 2.29 26.78 -4.31
CA VAL A 119 2.53 25.37 -3.93
C VAL A 119 2.18 24.48 -5.11
N GLU A 120 3.11 23.61 -5.50
CA GLU A 120 2.85 22.58 -6.49
C GLU A 120 2.53 21.26 -5.78
N LEU A 121 1.40 20.66 -6.16
CA LEU A 121 0.91 19.40 -5.61
C LEU A 121 0.90 18.35 -6.72
N LYS A 122 1.61 17.25 -6.51
CA LYS A 122 1.59 16.09 -7.41
C LYS A 122 0.73 15.00 -6.80
N PHE A 123 -0.32 14.58 -7.49
CA PHE A 123 -1.21 13.51 -7.05
C PHE A 123 -0.76 12.14 -7.57
N PHE A 124 -1.13 11.09 -6.86
CA PHE A 124 -1.05 9.73 -7.39
C PHE A 124 -2.06 9.54 -8.53
N ASP A 125 -1.70 8.71 -9.51
CA ASP A 125 -2.56 8.36 -10.64
C ASP A 125 -3.66 7.39 -10.19
N ARG A 126 -4.91 7.86 -10.21
CA ARG A 126 -6.09 7.07 -9.84
C ARG A 126 -6.36 5.92 -10.80
N LEU A 127 -6.13 6.12 -12.10
CA LEU A 127 -6.31 5.07 -13.10
C LEU A 127 -5.26 3.97 -12.89
N LYS A 128 -4.01 4.36 -12.60
CA LYS A 128 -2.97 3.39 -12.25
C LYS A 128 -3.33 2.59 -10.99
N ALA A 129 -3.91 3.23 -9.97
CA ALA A 129 -4.36 2.54 -8.77
C ALA A 129 -5.50 1.54 -9.07
N LEU A 130 -6.48 1.92 -9.90
CA LEU A 130 -7.53 1.02 -10.38
C LEU A 130 -6.96 -0.16 -11.16
N SER A 131 -5.97 0.06 -12.04
CA SER A 131 -5.31 -1.02 -12.78
C SER A 131 -4.58 -2.01 -11.87
N LEU A 132 -3.96 -1.52 -10.81
CA LEU A 132 -3.30 -2.38 -9.83
C LEU A 132 -4.33 -3.16 -8.98
N LEU A 133 -5.44 -2.54 -8.59
CA LEU A 133 -6.54 -3.24 -7.89
C LEU A 133 -7.12 -4.37 -8.75
N ALA A 134 -7.37 -4.07 -10.02
CA ALA A 134 -7.79 -5.02 -11.03
C ALA A 134 -6.84 -6.22 -11.14
N GLY A 135 -5.53 -5.98 -11.13
CA GLY A 135 -4.52 -7.04 -11.19
C GLY A 135 -4.44 -7.90 -9.93
N LEU A 136 -4.76 -7.34 -8.75
CA LEU A 136 -4.79 -8.09 -7.49
C LEU A 136 -5.93 -9.11 -7.41
N GLU A 137 -7.01 -8.91 -8.16
CA GLU A 137 -8.13 -9.87 -8.27
C GLU A 137 -7.85 -10.97 -9.31
N GLY A 138 -6.77 -10.83 -10.08
CA GLY A 138 -6.41 -11.68 -11.23
C GLY A 138 -5.19 -12.58 -11.02
N GLU A 139 -4.98 -13.21 -9.86
CA GLU A 139 -4.02 -14.32 -9.71
C GLU A 139 -4.50 -15.62 -10.44
N GLY A 140 -5.10 -15.45 -11.63
CA GLY A 140 -5.64 -16.50 -12.48
C GLY A 140 -5.84 -16.03 -13.92
N GLY A 141 -4.75 -15.75 -14.64
CA GLY A 141 -4.72 -15.65 -16.11
C GLY A 141 -4.55 -14.23 -16.67
N GLU A 142 -3.73 -14.13 -17.72
CA GLU A 142 -3.28 -12.94 -18.49
C GLU A 142 -4.37 -12.06 -19.15
N ALA A 143 -5.64 -12.17 -18.75
CA ALA A 143 -6.69 -11.30 -19.27
C ALA A 143 -6.68 -9.94 -18.56
N GLU A 144 -6.79 -8.84 -19.32
CA GLU A 144 -7.13 -7.54 -18.76
C GLU A 144 -8.39 -7.69 -17.89
N SER A 145 -8.38 -7.10 -16.69
CA SER A 145 -9.51 -7.28 -15.79
C SER A 145 -10.80 -6.77 -16.45
N PRO A 146 -11.95 -7.41 -16.22
CA PRO A 146 -13.23 -6.98 -16.78
C PRO A 146 -13.57 -5.50 -16.49
N LEU A 147 -13.08 -4.96 -15.38
CA LEU A 147 -13.22 -3.55 -15.01
C LEU A 147 -12.39 -2.64 -15.94
N LEU A 148 -11.13 -2.99 -16.23
CA LEU A 148 -10.29 -2.20 -17.12
C LEU A 148 -10.81 -2.22 -18.56
N ASP A 149 -11.30 -3.37 -19.01
CA ASP A 149 -11.97 -3.49 -20.31
C ASP A 149 -13.25 -2.63 -20.35
N ALA A 150 -14.09 -2.70 -19.31
CA ALA A 150 -15.30 -1.86 -19.21
C ALA A 150 -14.98 -0.36 -19.19
N LEU A 151 -13.94 0.06 -18.47
CA LEU A 151 -13.49 1.46 -18.42
C LEU A 151 -12.93 1.91 -19.78
N SER A 152 -12.10 1.08 -20.44
CA SER A 152 -11.55 1.35 -21.77
C SER A 152 -12.66 1.48 -22.81
N ARG A 153 -13.65 0.58 -22.79
CA ARG A 153 -14.83 0.65 -23.66
C ARG A 153 -15.64 1.92 -23.41
N SER A 154 -15.82 2.30 -22.14
CA SER A 154 -16.55 3.52 -21.78
C SER A 154 -15.81 4.77 -22.25
N ALA A 155 -14.48 4.82 -22.09
CA ALA A 155 -13.64 5.92 -22.55
C ALA A 155 -13.65 6.04 -24.10
N ASN A 156 -13.55 4.91 -24.80
CA ASN A 156 -13.60 4.87 -26.26
C ASN A 156 -14.98 5.26 -26.81
N ALA A 157 -16.07 4.89 -26.12
CA ALA A 157 -17.43 5.30 -26.51
C ALA A 157 -17.64 6.81 -26.39
N LEU A 158 -16.98 7.47 -25.43
CA LEU A 158 -17.03 8.93 -25.25
C LEU A 158 -16.18 9.70 -26.28
N ALA A 159 -15.15 9.07 -26.84
CA ALA A 159 -14.26 9.72 -27.82
C ALA A 159 -14.90 9.94 -29.20
N GLY A 160 -16.07 9.33 -29.48
CA GLY A 160 -16.81 9.45 -30.74
C GLY A 160 -16.09 8.83 -31.95
N PRO A 161 -16.80 8.46 -33.03
CA PRO A 161 -16.15 8.04 -34.26
C PRO A 161 -15.30 9.20 -34.80
N LYS A 162 -14.01 8.97 -35.04
CA LYS A 162 -13.19 9.88 -35.84
C LYS A 162 -13.85 9.97 -37.21
N GLY A 163 -14.55 11.08 -37.46
CA GLY A 163 -15.17 11.36 -38.75
C GLY A 163 -14.14 11.20 -39.86
N GLU A 164 -14.36 10.19 -40.69
CA GLU A 164 -13.64 9.96 -41.93
C GLU A 164 -13.87 11.11 -42.91
N GLN A 165 -12.88 11.30 -43.77
CA GLN A 165 -12.74 12.39 -44.72
C GLN A 165 -13.91 12.49 -45.71
N GLY A 166 -14.39 13.72 -45.92
CA GLY A 166 -14.98 14.14 -47.19
C GLY A 166 -13.92 14.89 -48.00
N ARG A 167 -13.17 14.17 -48.84
CA ARG A 167 -12.69 14.73 -50.11
C ARG A 167 -13.85 14.56 -51.08
N GLU A 168 -14.33 15.64 -51.67
CA GLU A 168 -15.04 15.61 -52.95
C GLU A 168 -14.88 16.98 -53.61
N ASP A 169 -14.05 16.94 -54.66
CA ASP A 169 -13.89 17.76 -55.88
C ASP A 169 -14.47 19.18 -55.98
#